data_AF-A0A7V4IFB5-F1
#
_entry.id   AF-A0A7V4IFB5-F1
#
_cell.length_a   1.000
_cell.length_b   1.000
_cell.length_c   1.000
_cell.angle_alpha   90.00
_cell.angle_beta   90.00
_cell.angle_gamma   90.00
#
_symmetry.space_group_name_H-M   'P 1'
#
loop_
_entity.id
_entity.type
_entity.pdbx_description
1 polymer ?
#
loop_
_entity_poly.entity_id
_entity_poly.type
_entity_poly.pdbx_seq_one_letter_code
_entity_poly.pdbx_strand_id
1 'polypeptide(L)' 'MTELEKSQIRAWVRNWQELSPVLERERLESIRRADTGASMEAFDLLYKSARAMMPPRTSSGLVEQQRLFKLARQ' A
#
# COMPACT_ATOMS: atom_id res chain seq x y z
N MET A 1 12.22 23.04 11.50
CA MET A 1 13.00 21.86 11.12
C MET A 1 14.41 21.97 11.69
N THR A 2 14.79 21.04 12.56
CA THR A 2 16.11 20.96 13.19
C THR A 2 17.17 20.50 12.18
N GLU A 3 18.45 20.71 12.50
CA GLU A 3 19.55 20.22 11.66
C GLU A 3 19.61 18.68 11.58
N LEU A 4 19.17 18.01 12.65
CA LEU A 4 19.01 16.56 12.67
C LEU A 4 17.98 16.11 11.62
N GLU A 5 16.80 16.72 11.63
CA GLU A 5 15.73 16.41 10.65
C GLU A 5 16.19 16.67 9.22
N LYS A 6 16.89 17.79 8.96
CA LYS A 6 17.47 18.08 7.64
C LYS A 6 18.48 17.02 7.20
N SER A 7 19.31 16.50 8.11
CA SER A 7 20.30 15.47 7.79
C SER A 7 19.66 14.13 7.47
N GLN A 8 18.60 13.75 8.19
CA GLN A 8 17.81 12.55 7.94
C GLN A 8 17.12 12.62 6.58
N ILE A 9 16.54 13.77 6.23
CA ILE A 9 15.93 13.99 4.91
C ILE A 9 16.97 13.85 3.80
N ARG A 10 18.17 14.43 3.94
CA ARG A 10 19.24 14.29 2.94
C ARG A 10 19.70 12.84 2.78
N ALA A 11 19.81 12.09 3.89
CA ALA A 11 20.14 10.67 3.84
C ALA A 11 19.06 9.85 3.12
N TRP A 12 17.79 10.15 3.40
CA TRP A 12 16.65 9.53 2.73
C TRP A 12 16.62 9.81 1.23
N VAL A 13 16.87 11.05 0.82
CA VAL A 13 16.95 11.43 -0.60
C VAL A 13 18.07 10.69 -1.32
N ARG A 14 19.28 10.62 -0.73
CA ARG A 14 20.40 9.85 -1.31
C ARG A 14 20.06 8.37 -1.46
N ASN A 15 19.46 7.79 -0.42
CA ASN A 15 19.02 6.40 -0.45
C ASN A 15 18.04 6.14 -1.61
N TRP A 16 17.09 7.06 -1.85
CA TRP A 16 16.18 6.94 -2.99
C TRP A 16 16.88 7.10 -4.35
N GLN A 17 17.85 8.00 -4.47
CA GLN A 17 18.63 8.17 -5.70
C GLN A 17 19.37 6.88 -6.09
N GLU A 18 19.90 6.17 -5.10
CA GLU A 18 20.64 4.93 -5.31
C GLU A 18 19.71 3.72 -5.51
N LEU A 19 18.66 3.59 -4.70
CA LEU A 19 17.81 2.40 -4.71
C LEU A 19 16.67 2.45 -5.73
N SER A 20 16.21 3.64 -6.14
CA SER A 20 15.11 3.76 -7.11
C SER A 20 15.37 2.99 -8.41
N PRO A 21 16.53 3.10 -9.07
CA PRO A 21 16.80 2.35 -10.29
C PRO A 21 16.84 0.82 -10.07
N VAL A 22 17.34 0.38 -8.92
CA VAL A 22 17.38 -1.05 -8.56
C VAL A 22 15.95 -1.57 -8.38
N LEU A 23 15.14 -0.87 -7.60
CA LEU A 23 13.74 -1.23 -7.37
C LEU A 23 12.93 -1.24 -8.67
N GLU A 24 13.17 -0.29 -9.58
CA GLU A 24 12.49 -0.26 -10.87
C GLU A 24 12.90 -1.46 -11.74
N ARG A 25 14.18 -1.84 -11.74
CA ARG A 25 14.63 -3.04 -12.46
C ARG A 25 13.96 -4.30 -11.93
N GLU A 26 13.94 -4.48 -10.61
CA GLU A 26 13.29 -5.63 -9.94
C GLU A 26 11.78 -5.65 -10.25
N ARG A 27 11.13 -4.48 -10.21
CA ARG A 27 9.72 -4.34 -10.57
C ARG A 27 9.46 -4.78 -12.00
N LEU A 28 10.24 -4.28 -12.96
CA LEU A 28 10.08 -4.62 -14.38
C LEU A 28 10.34 -6.10 -14.63
N GLU A 29 11.31 -6.68 -13.94
CA GLU A 29 11.59 -8.12 -14.01
C GLU A 29 10.47 -8.96 -13.42
N SER A 30 9.92 -8.55 -12.27
CA SER A 30 8.75 -9.17 -11.67
C SER A 30 7.55 -9.14 -12.60
N ILE A 31 7.27 -8.00 -13.25
CA ILE A 31 6.19 -7.87 -14.25
C ILE A 31 6.42 -8.80 -15.44
N ARG A 32 7.66 -8.87 -15.97
CA ARG A 32 7.98 -9.75 -17.10
C ARG A 32 7.83 -11.23 -16.78
N ARG A 33 8.12 -11.62 -15.54
CA ARG A 33 8.01 -12.99 -15.04
C ARG A 33 6.61 -13.34 -14.53
N ALA A 34 5.73 -12.36 -14.40
CA ALA A 34 4.39 -12.58 -13.88
C ALA A 34 3.57 -13.44 -14.85
N ASP A 35 3.18 -14.62 -14.40
CA ASP A 35 2.18 -15.43 -15.07
C ASP A 35 0.79 -14.99 -14.60
N THR A 36 0.25 -14.00 -15.31
CA THR A 36 -1.09 -13.46 -15.03
C THR A 36 -2.16 -14.53 -15.20
N GLY A 37 -1.98 -15.47 -16.15
CA GLY A 37 -2.95 -16.55 -16.40
C GLY A 37 -3.06 -17.49 -15.21
N ALA A 38 -1.92 -18.00 -14.72
CA ALA A 38 -1.87 -18.83 -13.51
C ALA A 38 -2.37 -18.07 -12.27
N SER A 39 -2.08 -16.76 -12.18
CA SER A 39 -2.57 -15.92 -11.08
C SER A 39 -4.09 -15.78 -11.10
N MET A 40 -4.70 -15.65 -12.29
CA MET A 40 -6.16 -15.54 -12.43
C MET A 40 -6.89 -16.78 -11.93
N GLU A 41 -6.35 -17.99 -12.15
CA GLU A 41 -6.90 -19.21 -11.57
C GLU A 41 -6.83 -19.21 -10.04
N ALA A 42 -5.72 -18.72 -9.46
CA ALA A 42 -5.61 -18.56 -8.01
C ALA A 42 -6.62 -17.55 -7.45
N PHE A 43 -7.05 -16.57 -8.26
CA PHE A 43 -8.10 -15.62 -7.91
C PHE A 43 -9.51 -16.10 -8.26
N ASP A 44 -9.64 -17.18 -9.02
CA ASP A 44 -10.94 -17.81 -9.24
C ASP A 44 -11.46 -18.33 -7.90
N LEU A 45 -12.74 -18.08 -7.63
CA LEU A 45 -13.39 -18.26 -6.33
C LEU A 45 -12.94 -17.34 -5.19
N LEU A 46 -11.80 -16.64 -5.30
CA LEU A 46 -11.29 -15.79 -4.22
C LEU A 46 -12.25 -14.62 -3.93
N TYR A 47 -12.93 -14.10 -4.96
CA TYR A 47 -14.03 -13.15 -4.81
C TYR A 47 -15.25 -13.75 -4.07
N LYS A 48 -15.65 -14.98 -4.40
CA LYS A 48 -16.80 -15.65 -3.75
C LYS A 48 -16.47 -15.97 -2.29
N SER A 49 -15.25 -16.42 -2.02
CA SER A 49 -14.72 -16.69 -0.69
C SER A 49 -14.62 -15.41 0.14
N ALA A 50 -14.07 -14.33 -0.41
CA ALA A 50 -14.00 -13.02 0.25
C ALA A 50 -15.40 -12.51 0.61
N ARG A 51 -16.40 -12.66 -0.27
CA ARG A 51 -17.79 -12.30 0.04
C ARG A 51 -18.40 -13.12 1.18
N ALA A 52 -18.04 -14.40 1.30
CA ALA A 52 -18.53 -15.25 2.37
C ALA A 52 -17.83 -14.95 3.71
N MET A 53 -16.52 -14.67 3.70
CA MET A 53 -15.71 -14.47 4.89
C MET A 53 -15.69 -13.02 5.39
N MET A 54 -15.88 -12.06 4.50
CA MET A 54 -15.84 -10.62 4.80
C MET A 54 -17.21 -10.00 4.56
N PRO A 55 -18.11 -10.04 5.57
CA PRO A 55 -19.37 -9.32 5.46
C PRO A 55 -19.10 -7.82 5.20
N PRO A 56 -19.97 -7.14 4.44
CA PRO A 56 -19.83 -5.71 4.20
C PRO A 56 -19.75 -4.98 5.54
N ARG A 57 -18.72 -4.13 5.69
CA ARG A 57 -18.62 -3.28 6.87
C ARG A 57 -19.77 -2.29 6.85
N THR A 58 -20.38 -2.07 8.01
CA THR A 58 -21.43 -1.05 8.19
C THR A 58 -20.85 0.37 8.15
N SER A 59 -19.53 0.51 8.17
CA SER A 59 -18.81 1.77 8.06
C SER A 59 -17.65 1.67 7.07
N SER A 60 -17.30 2.81 6.48
CA SER A 60 -16.09 2.99 5.69
C SER A 60 -15.03 3.73 6.50
N GLY A 61 -13.79 3.75 6.01
CA GLY A 61 -12.73 4.56 6.60
C GLY A 61 -13.10 6.05 6.70
N LEU A 62 -13.91 6.54 5.74
CA LEU A 62 -14.42 7.91 5.74
C LEU A 62 -15.40 8.16 6.90
N VAL A 63 -16.35 7.24 7.13
CA VAL A 63 -17.32 7.34 8.24
C VAL A 63 -16.59 7.27 9.58
N GLU A 64 -15.59 6.40 9.70
CA GLU A 64 -14.78 6.30 10.92
C GLU A 64 -13.94 7.55 11.16
N GLN A 65 -13.34 8.12 10.11
CA GLN A 65 -12.62 9.40 10.20
C GLN A 65 -13.53 10.54 10.66
N GLN A 66 -14.75 10.64 10.14
CA GLN A 66 -15.74 11.63 10.58
C GLN A 66 -16.09 11.47 12.07
N ARG A 67 -16.26 10.22 12.54
CA ARG A 67 -16.51 9.90 13.95
C ARG A 67 -15.34 10.36 14.84
N LEU A 68 -14.11 10.06 14.44
CA LEU A 68 -12.90 10.45 15.17
C LEU A 68 -12.74 11.98 15.23
N PHE A 69 -13.00 12.69 14.12
CA PHE A 69 -12.95 14.15 14.10
C PHE A 69 -14.07 14.82 14.89
N LYS A 70 -15.20 14.15 15.09
CA LYS A 70 -16.24 14.61 16.02
C LYS A 70 -15.78 14.47 17.47
N LEU A 71 -15.15 13.35 17.83
CA LEU A 71 -14.62 13.11 19.17
C LEU A 71 -13.47 14.05 19.51
N ALA A 72 -12.53 14.28 18.59
CA ALA A 72 -11.38 15.16 18.80
C ALA A 72 -11.74 16.66 18.90
N ARG A 73 -13.01 17.02 18.65
CA ARG A 73 -13.53 18.39 18.81
C ARG A 73 -14.17 18.63 20.18
N GLN A 74 -14.31 17.60 21.01
CA GLN A 74 -14.74 17.70 22.41
C GLN A 74 -13.52 17.80 23.31
#